data_AF-A0A7W0QYU6-F1
#
_entry.id   AF-A0A7W0QYU6-F1
#
_cell.length_a   1.000
_cell.length_b   1.000
_cell.length_c   1.000
_cell.angle_alpha   90.00
_cell.angle_beta   90.00
_cell.angle_gamma   90.00
#
_symmetry.space_group_name_H-M   'P 1'
#
loop_
_entity.id
_entity.type
_entity.pdbx_description
1 polymer ?
#
loop_
_entity_poly.entity_id
_entity_poly.type
_entity_poly.pdbx_seq_one_letter_code
_entity_poly.pdbx_strand_id
1 'polypeptide(L)'
;MLVLVELNVVEQRYQAVLEVLNQGATVTDVARRNGVTRQTVHAWLHKYASRGLAGLADGSAKPLSCPHQMTAEVEARVVTIRREHPGWGQRTRQIVAGGQMLDAYDLEVEAPVPGRTSRYSTGEAAWAMAQLHNLFPTEGWDEPARRVLDYLATERDEVEGLAFPPWADQWAAYTLGELAPSGLDPHHVTYARALAARFGMLVRSESQKDGWPVPFVDPRARAAGIGVWVEGVGALVRAAEQDNRLADDRPALETRLTCGGAIIAGRQQDGSDAAAWAAPGLVEGAWFRDDVTRMDDQQHALSGLLAAAGELGPVGS
;
A
#
# COMPACT_ATOMS: atom_id res chain seq x y z
N MET A 1 -8.69 -16.68 -19.51
CA MET A 1 -9.81 -17.02 -20.43
C MET A 1 -10.55 -15.80 -20.98
N LEU A 2 -10.59 -14.65 -20.28
CA LEU A 2 -11.32 -13.44 -20.74
C LEU A 2 -10.74 -12.77 -22.01
N VAL A 3 -9.42 -12.61 -22.10
CA VAL A 3 -8.74 -11.87 -23.19
C VAL A 3 -8.93 -12.52 -24.57
N LEU A 4 -8.96 -13.85 -24.63
CA LEU A 4 -9.12 -14.61 -25.89
C LEU A 4 -10.55 -14.51 -26.44
N VAL A 5 -11.55 -14.34 -25.58
CA VAL A 5 -12.96 -14.19 -25.98
C VAL A 5 -13.22 -12.74 -26.43
N GLU A 6 -12.64 -11.75 -25.76
CA GLU A 6 -12.76 -10.34 -26.20
C GLU A 6 -12.14 -10.11 -27.59
N LEU A 7 -10.98 -10.72 -27.87
CA LEU A 7 -10.35 -10.62 -29.20
C LEU A 7 -11.22 -11.24 -30.30
N ASN A 8 -11.86 -12.37 -30.03
CA ASN A 8 -12.76 -13.03 -30.99
C ASN A 8 -14.01 -12.19 -31.29
N VAL A 9 -14.57 -11.51 -30.27
CA VAL A 9 -15.73 -10.62 -30.44
C VAL A 9 -15.37 -9.36 -31.22
N VAL A 10 -14.21 -8.75 -30.94
CA VAL A 10 -13.74 -7.58 -31.70
C VAL A 10 -13.43 -7.95 -33.14
N GLU A 11 -12.86 -9.13 -33.39
CA GLU A 11 -12.56 -9.62 -34.73
C GLU A 11 -13.84 -9.89 -35.53
N GLN A 12 -14.86 -10.48 -34.91
CA GLN A 12 -16.18 -10.65 -35.54
C GLN A 12 -16.79 -9.30 -35.93
N ARG A 13 -16.74 -8.30 -35.04
CA ARG A 13 -17.24 -6.94 -35.31
C ARG A 13 -16.45 -6.27 -36.43
N TYR A 14 -15.15 -6.52 -36.49
CA TYR A 14 -14.28 -5.97 -37.53
C TYR A 14 -14.54 -6.60 -38.90
N GLN A 15 -14.69 -7.92 -38.97
CA GLN A 15 -15.07 -8.60 -40.21
C GLN A 15 -16.41 -8.09 -40.74
N ALA A 16 -17.40 -7.89 -39.86
CA ALA A 16 -18.68 -7.28 -40.23
C ALA A 16 -18.51 -5.85 -40.80
N VAL A 17 -17.57 -5.06 -40.28
CA VAL A 17 -17.26 -3.71 -40.80
C VAL A 17 -16.59 -3.78 -42.17
N LEU A 18 -15.61 -4.67 -42.37
CA LEU A 18 -14.95 -4.85 -43.67
C LEU A 18 -15.88 -5.38 -44.75
N GLU A 19 -16.82 -6.25 -44.38
CA GLU A 19 -17.83 -6.78 -45.28
C GLU A 19 -18.71 -5.67 -45.87
N VAL A 20 -19.06 -4.66 -45.05
CA VAL A 20 -19.79 -3.48 -45.53
C VAL A 20 -18.89 -2.55 -46.34
N LEU A 21 -17.70 -2.21 -45.84
CA LEU A 21 -16.86 -1.17 -46.44
C LEU A 21 -16.14 -1.59 -47.72
N ASN A 22 -15.63 -2.83 -47.75
CA ASN A 22 -14.73 -3.28 -48.81
C ASN A 22 -15.40 -4.28 -49.75
N GLN A 23 -16.38 -5.03 -49.25
CA GLN A 23 -17.06 -6.08 -50.03
C GLN A 23 -18.46 -5.64 -50.51
N GLY A 24 -18.90 -4.42 -50.14
CA GLY A 24 -20.14 -3.80 -50.62
C GLY A 24 -21.42 -4.44 -50.09
N ALA A 25 -21.35 -5.26 -49.04
CA ALA A 25 -22.53 -5.88 -48.45
C ALA A 25 -23.44 -4.83 -47.80
N THR A 26 -24.76 -5.04 -47.86
CA THR A 26 -25.69 -4.13 -47.21
C THR A 26 -25.63 -4.29 -45.69
N VAL A 27 -25.73 -3.18 -44.95
CA VAL A 27 -25.77 -3.18 -43.47
C VAL A 27 -26.88 -4.09 -42.92
N THR A 28 -27.99 -4.22 -43.65
CA THR A 28 -29.11 -5.10 -43.29
C THR A 28 -28.73 -6.58 -43.31
N ASP A 29 -27.98 -7.02 -44.32
CA ASP A 29 -27.59 -8.43 -44.42
C ASP A 29 -26.48 -8.79 -43.45
N VAL A 30 -25.51 -7.88 -43.26
CA VAL A 30 -24.43 -8.05 -42.28
C VAL A 30 -24.97 -8.11 -40.86
N ALA A 31 -25.94 -7.26 -40.51
CA ALA A 31 -26.61 -7.28 -39.21
C ALA A 31 -27.29 -8.63 -38.95
N ARG A 32 -28.00 -9.17 -39.97
CA ARG A 32 -28.69 -10.46 -39.88
C ARG A 32 -27.71 -11.63 -39.67
N ARG A 33 -26.61 -11.67 -40.42
CA ARG A 33 -25.59 -12.73 -40.31
C ARG A 33 -24.89 -12.74 -38.95
N ASN A 34 -24.66 -11.55 -38.39
CA ASN A 34 -24.00 -11.39 -37.10
C ASN A 34 -24.97 -11.42 -35.91
N GLY A 35 -26.28 -11.61 -36.14
CA GLY A 35 -27.28 -11.69 -35.08
C GLY A 35 -27.49 -10.39 -34.31
N VAL A 36 -27.20 -9.23 -34.92
CA VAL A 36 -27.31 -7.89 -34.30
C VAL A 36 -28.26 -6.99 -35.06
N THR A 37 -28.56 -5.82 -34.48
CA THR A 37 -29.40 -4.82 -35.16
C THR A 37 -28.60 -4.01 -36.18
N ARG A 38 -29.30 -3.43 -37.18
CA ARG A 38 -28.70 -2.50 -38.15
C ARG A 38 -28.03 -1.29 -37.49
N GLN A 39 -28.63 -0.77 -36.41
CA GLN A 39 -28.09 0.36 -35.66
C GLN A 39 -26.76 0.01 -35.00
N THR A 40 -26.62 -1.21 -34.49
CA THR A 40 -25.36 -1.71 -33.93
C THR A 40 -24.26 -1.74 -34.98
N VAL A 41 -24.55 -2.22 -36.20
CA VAL A 41 -23.57 -2.24 -37.30
C VAL A 41 -23.21 -0.81 -37.76
N HIS A 42 -24.17 0.12 -37.82
CA HIS A 42 -23.86 1.53 -38.10
C HIS A 42 -22.98 2.17 -37.00
N ALA A 43 -23.23 1.84 -35.73
CA ALA A 43 -22.40 2.32 -34.63
C ALA A 43 -20.98 1.76 -34.71
N TRP A 44 -20.82 0.50 -35.11
CA TRP A 44 -19.51 -0.09 -35.38
C TRP A 44 -18.79 0.61 -36.54
N LEU A 45 -19.46 0.86 -37.66
CA LEU A 45 -18.90 1.60 -38.79
C LEU A 45 -18.41 3.00 -38.36
N HIS A 46 -19.21 3.73 -37.58
CA HIS A 46 -18.84 5.05 -37.07
C HIS A 46 -17.65 4.99 -36.09
N LYS A 47 -17.68 4.06 -35.14
CA LYS A 47 -16.58 3.90 -34.16
C LYS A 47 -15.30 3.44 -34.85
N TYR A 48 -15.41 2.61 -35.89
CA TYR A 48 -14.28 2.16 -36.70
C TYR A 48 -13.70 3.30 -37.53
N ALA A 49 -14.54 4.09 -38.20
CA ALA A 49 -14.07 5.25 -38.97
C ALA A 49 -13.37 6.31 -38.09
N SER A 50 -13.77 6.44 -36.82
CA SER A 50 -13.23 7.45 -35.89
C SER A 50 -12.04 6.98 -35.05
N ARG A 51 -11.97 5.69 -34.69
CA ARG A 51 -10.98 5.15 -33.74
C ARG A 51 -10.35 3.83 -34.19
N GLY A 52 -10.62 3.40 -35.42
CA GLY A 52 -10.16 2.11 -35.95
C GLY A 52 -10.72 0.93 -35.16
N LEU A 53 -9.98 -0.19 -35.15
CA LEU A 53 -10.37 -1.41 -34.43
C LEU A 53 -10.68 -1.17 -32.95
N ALA A 54 -9.96 -0.26 -32.27
CA ALA A 54 -10.15 0.04 -30.86
C ALA A 54 -11.55 0.58 -30.54
N GLY A 55 -12.21 1.21 -31.51
CA GLY A 55 -13.60 1.67 -31.37
C GLY A 55 -14.63 0.55 -31.29
N LEU A 56 -14.28 -0.69 -31.67
CA LEU A 56 -15.21 -1.82 -31.72
C LEU A 56 -15.28 -2.61 -30.40
N ALA A 57 -14.44 -2.30 -29.41
CA ALA A 57 -14.49 -2.86 -28.05
C ALA A 57 -15.63 -2.23 -27.20
N ASP A 58 -16.08 -2.95 -26.15
CA ASP A 58 -17.12 -2.48 -25.22
C ASP A 58 -16.58 -1.44 -24.20
N GLY A 59 -17.48 -0.66 -23.58
CA GLY A 59 -17.14 0.37 -22.58
C GLY A 59 -17.64 0.04 -21.15
N SER A 60 -17.15 0.76 -20.12
CA SER A 60 -17.43 0.50 -18.69
C SER A 60 -18.79 1.02 -18.18
N ALA A 61 -19.47 0.30 -17.27
CA ALA A 61 -20.75 0.66 -16.62
C ALA A 61 -20.61 1.25 -15.17
N LYS A 62 -19.39 1.65 -14.77
CA LYS A 62 -19.02 2.23 -13.47
C LYS A 62 -19.51 3.70 -13.31
N PRO A 63 -19.97 4.18 -12.13
CA PRO A 63 -20.18 5.61 -11.89
C PRO A 63 -18.87 6.40 -12.09
N LEU A 64 -18.93 7.65 -12.57
CA LEU A 64 -17.76 8.39 -13.05
C LEU A 64 -16.66 8.62 -11.98
N SER A 65 -16.99 8.66 -10.69
CA SER A 65 -16.02 8.53 -9.58
C SER A 65 -16.70 8.26 -8.23
N CYS A 66 -16.08 7.42 -7.40
CA CYS A 66 -16.41 7.14 -5.99
C CYS A 66 -15.07 7.13 -5.21
N PRO A 67 -14.73 8.16 -4.40
CA PRO A 67 -13.33 8.45 -4.07
C PRO A 67 -12.67 7.54 -3.02
N HIS A 68 -13.45 6.79 -2.26
CA HIS A 68 -12.97 5.94 -1.15
C HIS A 68 -13.75 4.63 -1.04
N GLN A 69 -14.34 4.17 -2.15
CA GLN A 69 -15.01 2.87 -2.19
C GLN A 69 -13.98 1.75 -2.29
N MET A 70 -14.04 0.84 -1.33
CA MET A 70 -13.34 -0.45 -1.36
C MET A 70 -13.81 -1.27 -2.57
N THR A 71 -12.93 -2.09 -3.15
CA THR A 71 -13.31 -2.85 -4.33
C THR A 71 -14.43 -3.83 -3.99
N ALA A 72 -15.44 -3.98 -4.86
CA ALA A 72 -16.50 -4.98 -4.70
C ALA A 72 -15.93 -6.41 -4.58
N GLU A 73 -14.74 -6.60 -5.12
CA GLU A 73 -13.95 -7.82 -5.02
C GLU A 73 -13.41 -8.04 -3.59
N VAL A 74 -12.99 -7.00 -2.87
CA VAL A 74 -12.63 -7.07 -1.45
C VAL A 74 -13.88 -7.29 -0.58
N GLU A 75 -15.00 -6.62 -0.86
CA GLU A 75 -16.28 -6.86 -0.21
C GLU A 75 -16.77 -8.32 -0.37
N ALA A 76 -16.79 -8.84 -1.60
CA ALA A 76 -17.28 -10.18 -1.89
C ALA A 76 -16.31 -11.28 -1.42
N ARG A 77 -15.01 -11.00 -1.44
CA ARG A 77 -13.98 -11.92 -0.97
C ARG A 77 -13.91 -11.96 0.57
N VAL A 78 -14.11 -10.84 1.30
CA VAL A 78 -14.30 -10.81 2.77
C VAL A 78 -15.55 -11.59 3.19
N VAL A 79 -16.60 -11.56 2.38
CA VAL A 79 -17.84 -12.31 2.62
C VAL A 79 -17.71 -13.80 2.27
N THR A 80 -16.98 -14.15 1.20
CA THR A 80 -16.78 -15.55 0.75
C THR A 80 -15.75 -16.27 1.63
N ILE A 81 -14.65 -15.62 2.02
CA ILE A 81 -13.64 -16.17 2.93
C ILE A 81 -14.21 -16.42 4.33
N ARG A 82 -15.05 -15.53 4.87
CA ARG A 82 -15.79 -15.72 6.13
C ARG A 82 -16.71 -16.93 6.15
N ARG A 83 -17.10 -17.43 4.97
CA ARG A 83 -18.05 -18.54 4.85
C ARG A 83 -17.37 -19.86 4.53
N GLU A 84 -16.36 -19.84 3.67
CA GLU A 84 -15.68 -21.04 3.18
C GLU A 84 -14.47 -21.45 4.06
N HIS A 85 -13.91 -20.50 4.83
CA HIS A 85 -12.78 -20.75 5.72
C HIS A 85 -13.07 -20.24 7.14
N PRO A 86 -13.87 -20.99 7.92
CA PRO A 86 -14.35 -20.60 9.26
C PRO A 86 -13.27 -20.32 10.33
N GLY A 87 -11.98 -20.46 10.01
CA GLY A 87 -10.84 -20.29 10.92
C GLY A 87 -9.62 -19.62 10.27
N TRP A 88 -9.84 -18.63 9.39
CA TRP A 88 -8.83 -17.98 8.56
C TRP A 88 -8.72 -16.48 8.73
N GLY A 89 -7.48 -16.05 8.63
CA GLY A 89 -7.06 -15.15 7.56
C GLY A 89 -5.97 -15.88 6.75
N GLN A 90 -5.81 -15.55 5.46
CA GLN A 90 -4.80 -16.16 4.57
C GLN A 90 -3.36 -15.98 5.08
N ARG A 91 -3.11 -14.91 5.84
CA ARG A 91 -1.81 -14.65 6.47
C ARG A 91 -1.56 -15.58 7.66
N THR A 92 -2.60 -15.99 8.38
CA THR A 92 -2.44 -16.82 9.58
C THR A 92 -1.93 -18.23 9.29
N ARG A 93 -2.34 -18.84 8.16
CA ARG A 93 -1.82 -20.17 7.75
C ARG A 93 -0.39 -20.12 7.18
N GLN A 94 0.07 -18.97 6.74
CA GLN A 94 1.42 -18.78 6.23
C GLN A 94 2.42 -18.41 7.34
N ILE A 95 1.94 -18.22 8.57
CA ILE A 95 2.81 -18.04 9.74
C ILE A 95 3.27 -19.42 10.20
N VAL A 96 4.58 -19.65 10.13
CA VAL A 96 5.17 -20.86 10.71
C VAL A 96 5.24 -20.74 12.24
N ALA A 97 5.49 -21.85 12.92
CA ALA A 97 5.50 -21.89 14.39
C ALA A 97 6.43 -20.84 15.04
N GLY A 98 7.52 -20.48 14.38
CA GLY A 98 8.47 -19.45 14.82
C GLY A 98 8.06 -18.00 14.51
N GLY A 99 6.84 -17.74 14.04
CA GLY A 99 6.37 -16.37 13.77
C GLY A 99 6.77 -15.80 12.42
N GLN A 100 7.58 -16.48 11.62
CA GLN A 100 7.89 -16.01 10.26
C GLN A 100 6.71 -16.19 9.31
N MET A 101 6.56 -15.25 8.39
CA MET A 101 5.60 -15.37 7.30
C MET A 101 6.26 -16.00 6.07
N LEU A 102 5.64 -17.05 5.53
CA LEU A 102 6.07 -17.67 4.27
C LEU A 102 5.87 -16.70 3.09
N ASP A 103 6.79 -16.71 2.13
CA ASP A 103 6.82 -15.75 1.01
C ASP A 103 5.96 -16.13 -0.19
N ALA A 104 5.42 -17.35 -0.19
CA ALA A 104 4.70 -17.91 -1.32
C ALA A 104 3.57 -18.86 -0.88
N TYR A 105 2.52 -18.91 -1.70
CA TYR A 105 1.37 -19.78 -1.52
C TYR A 105 1.05 -20.48 -2.84
N ASP A 106 0.91 -21.79 -2.78
CA ASP A 106 0.54 -22.61 -3.92
C ASP A 106 -1.00 -22.71 -3.98
N LEU A 107 -1.57 -22.13 -5.04
CA LEU A 107 -3.00 -22.09 -5.28
C LEU A 107 -3.56 -23.43 -5.79
N GLU A 108 -2.72 -24.30 -6.36
CA GLU A 108 -3.18 -25.61 -6.85
C GLU A 108 -3.44 -26.57 -5.70
N VAL A 109 -2.61 -26.51 -4.64
CA VAL A 109 -2.74 -27.36 -3.45
C VAL A 109 -3.32 -26.64 -2.23
N GLU A 110 -3.71 -25.37 -2.39
CA GLU A 110 -4.23 -24.50 -1.32
C GLU A 110 -3.37 -24.51 -0.05
N ALA A 111 -2.04 -24.48 -0.21
CA ALA A 111 -1.10 -24.53 0.90
C ALA A 111 0.05 -23.53 0.74
N PRO A 112 0.60 -23.01 1.86
CA PRO A 112 1.84 -22.23 1.82
C PRO A 112 3.00 -23.05 1.25
N VAL A 113 3.90 -22.40 0.50
CA VAL A 113 5.14 -23.03 0.02
C VAL A 113 6.15 -23.06 1.17
N PRO A 114 6.58 -24.26 1.63
CA PRO A 114 7.51 -24.35 2.75
C PRO A 114 8.91 -23.83 2.41
N GLY A 115 9.66 -23.43 3.44
CA GLY A 115 11.10 -23.18 3.35
C GLY A 115 11.53 -21.85 2.75
N ARG A 116 10.58 -20.97 2.43
CA ARG A 116 10.87 -19.60 1.99
C ARG A 116 10.04 -18.60 2.78
N THR A 117 10.70 -17.65 3.44
CA THR A 117 10.06 -16.64 4.28
C THR A 117 10.29 -15.25 3.73
N SER A 118 9.35 -14.34 4.01
CA SER A 118 9.38 -12.96 3.56
C SER A 118 9.73 -12.03 4.70
N ARG A 119 10.83 -11.30 4.53
CA ARG A 119 11.24 -10.21 5.41
C ARG A 119 10.17 -9.15 5.60
N TYR A 120 9.50 -8.77 4.52
CA TYR A 120 8.56 -7.65 4.51
C TYR A 120 7.16 -8.09 4.95
N SER A 121 6.70 -9.25 4.48
CA SER A 121 5.35 -9.74 4.75
C SER A 121 5.17 -10.17 6.21
N THR A 122 6.26 -10.49 6.91
CA THR A 122 6.21 -10.84 8.33
C THR A 122 5.70 -9.67 9.17
N GLY A 123 6.31 -8.49 9.04
CA GLY A 123 5.82 -7.28 9.73
C GLY A 123 4.40 -6.90 9.32
N GLU A 124 4.11 -6.89 8.02
CA GLU A 124 2.80 -6.51 7.49
C GLU A 124 1.68 -7.46 7.97
N ALA A 125 1.98 -8.76 8.07
CA ALA A 125 1.04 -9.75 8.63
C ALA A 125 0.78 -9.51 10.11
N ALA A 126 1.82 -9.19 10.90
CA ALA A 126 1.68 -8.86 12.31
C ALA A 126 0.69 -7.70 12.51
N TRP A 127 0.86 -6.63 11.76
CA TRP A 127 -0.02 -5.46 11.87
C TRP A 127 -1.44 -5.78 11.42
N ALA A 128 -1.61 -6.48 10.30
CA ALA A 128 -2.93 -6.88 9.82
C ALA A 128 -3.68 -7.72 10.86
N MET A 129 -3.00 -8.63 11.57
CA MET A 129 -3.62 -9.43 12.62
C MET A 129 -3.91 -8.64 13.88
N ALA A 130 -3.04 -7.69 14.26
CA ALA A 130 -3.35 -6.77 15.37
C ALA A 130 -4.59 -5.92 15.06
N GLN A 131 -4.75 -5.47 13.81
CA GLN A 131 -5.97 -4.81 13.35
C GLN A 131 -7.19 -5.75 13.39
N LEU A 132 -7.04 -6.99 12.97
CA LEU A 132 -8.11 -8.00 13.09
C LEU A 132 -8.45 -8.30 14.55
N HIS A 133 -7.48 -8.29 15.47
CA HIS A 133 -7.72 -8.39 16.90
C HIS A 133 -8.55 -7.21 17.41
N ASN A 134 -8.22 -5.98 16.99
CA ASN A 134 -8.99 -4.80 17.36
C ASN A 134 -10.42 -4.82 16.79
N LEU A 135 -10.62 -5.37 15.59
CA LEU A 135 -11.93 -5.51 14.97
C LEU A 135 -12.74 -6.71 15.50
N PHE A 136 -12.06 -7.81 15.86
CA PHE A 136 -12.64 -9.09 16.24
C PHE A 136 -11.94 -9.66 17.51
N PRO A 137 -12.07 -8.99 18.67
CA PRO A 137 -11.24 -9.28 19.86
C PRO A 137 -11.45 -10.67 20.47
N THR A 138 -12.59 -11.31 20.20
CA THR A 138 -12.92 -12.64 20.72
C THR A 138 -12.51 -13.79 19.80
N GLU A 139 -11.98 -13.50 18.61
CA GLU A 139 -11.64 -14.52 17.61
C GLU A 139 -10.18 -15.03 17.73
N GLY A 140 -9.44 -14.59 18.75
CA GLY A 140 -8.10 -15.09 19.06
C GLY A 140 -7.00 -14.59 18.12
N TRP A 141 -7.21 -13.45 17.45
CA TRP A 141 -6.23 -12.84 16.54
C TRP A 141 -5.01 -12.24 17.24
N ASP A 142 -5.07 -12.03 18.56
CA ASP A 142 -3.95 -11.60 19.38
C ASP A 142 -2.83 -12.64 19.42
N GLU A 143 -3.16 -13.93 19.54
CA GLU A 143 -2.17 -15.00 19.60
C GLU A 143 -1.23 -14.99 18.37
N PRO A 144 -1.72 -15.05 17.12
CA PRO A 144 -0.84 -15.02 15.96
C PRO A 144 -0.19 -13.65 15.76
N ALA A 145 -0.84 -12.53 16.14
CA ALA A 145 -0.21 -11.20 16.09
C ALA A 145 1.02 -11.12 17.03
N ARG A 146 0.87 -11.58 18.27
CA ARG A 146 1.94 -11.62 19.27
C ARG A 146 3.04 -12.59 18.89
N ARG A 147 2.72 -13.78 18.37
CA ARG A 147 3.73 -14.75 17.90
C ARG A 147 4.65 -14.14 16.84
N VAL A 148 4.07 -13.42 15.87
CA VAL A 148 4.88 -12.75 14.85
C VAL A 148 5.67 -11.60 15.49
N LEU A 149 5.05 -10.80 16.36
CA LEU A 149 5.74 -9.71 17.04
C LEU A 149 6.91 -10.19 17.92
N ASP A 150 6.76 -11.33 18.60
CA ASP A 150 7.82 -11.99 19.37
C ASP A 150 9.02 -12.24 18.46
N TYR A 151 8.81 -12.91 17.33
CA TYR A 151 9.86 -13.16 16.33
C TYR A 151 10.52 -11.89 15.82
N LEU A 152 9.74 -10.86 15.49
CA LEU A 152 10.26 -9.56 15.04
C LEU A 152 11.12 -8.89 16.11
N ALA A 153 10.77 -9.07 17.39
CA ALA A 153 11.42 -8.45 18.52
C ALA A 153 12.68 -9.19 18.99
N THR A 154 12.77 -10.51 18.79
CA THR A 154 13.82 -11.35 19.39
C THR A 154 14.75 -12.02 18.40
N GLU A 155 14.26 -12.43 17.24
CA GLU A 155 14.97 -13.40 16.38
C GLU A 155 15.19 -12.89 14.95
N ARG A 156 14.27 -12.11 14.39
CA ARG A 156 14.27 -11.75 12.96
C ARG A 156 15.62 -11.23 12.50
N ASP A 157 16.18 -10.29 13.23
CA ASP A 157 17.32 -9.55 12.73
C ASP A 157 18.59 -10.42 12.60
N GLU A 158 18.72 -11.43 13.47
CA GLU A 158 19.76 -12.45 13.39
C GLU A 158 19.48 -13.44 12.27
N VAL A 159 18.24 -13.97 12.20
CA VAL A 159 17.81 -14.96 11.20
C VAL A 159 17.94 -14.43 9.78
N GLU A 160 17.62 -13.17 9.56
CA GLU A 160 17.67 -12.53 8.24
C GLU A 160 19.04 -11.91 7.92
N GLY A 161 19.98 -11.90 8.86
CA GLY A 161 21.34 -11.39 8.66
C GLY A 161 21.40 -9.87 8.47
N LEU A 162 20.70 -9.10 9.29
CA LEU A 162 20.57 -7.66 9.09
C LEU A 162 21.81 -6.91 9.57
N ALA A 163 22.42 -6.14 8.67
CA ALA A 163 23.66 -5.42 8.95
C ALA A 163 23.51 -4.33 10.04
N PHE A 164 22.30 -3.80 10.24
CA PHE A 164 22.04 -2.70 11.17
C PHE A 164 20.72 -2.93 11.94
N PRO A 165 20.74 -3.79 12.98
CA PRO A 165 19.58 -4.04 13.81
C PRO A 165 19.29 -2.88 14.79
N PRO A 166 18.01 -2.67 15.18
CA PRO A 166 16.88 -3.35 14.60
C PRO A 166 16.59 -2.86 13.17
N TRP A 167 16.01 -3.71 12.34
CA TRP A 167 15.41 -3.23 11.09
C TRP A 167 14.44 -2.11 11.41
N ALA A 168 14.43 -1.06 10.58
CA ALA A 168 13.49 0.05 10.71
C ALA A 168 12.11 -0.40 10.21
N ASP A 169 11.44 -1.26 10.98
CA ASP A 169 10.16 -1.87 10.63
C ASP A 169 8.98 -1.00 11.08
N GLN A 170 8.37 -0.29 10.13
CA GLN A 170 7.17 0.48 10.41
C GLN A 170 5.96 -0.41 10.72
N TRP A 171 5.90 -1.62 10.14
CA TRP A 171 4.80 -2.55 10.41
C TRP A 171 4.87 -3.10 11.83
N ALA A 172 6.08 -3.40 12.31
CA ALA A 172 6.26 -3.82 13.70
C ALA A 172 5.91 -2.67 14.66
N ALA A 173 6.28 -1.43 14.32
CA ALA A 173 5.88 -0.25 15.09
C ALA A 173 4.35 -0.06 15.13
N TYR A 174 3.66 -0.25 14.00
CA TYR A 174 2.20 -0.25 13.98
C TYR A 174 1.62 -1.37 14.86
N THR A 175 2.14 -2.59 14.75
CA THR A 175 1.71 -3.72 15.57
C THR A 175 1.85 -3.42 17.06
N LEU A 176 2.98 -2.84 17.48
CA LEU A 176 3.18 -2.39 18.86
C LEU A 176 2.14 -1.36 19.29
N GLY A 177 1.83 -0.39 18.43
CA GLY A 177 0.79 0.62 18.68
C GLY A 177 -0.61 0.01 18.80
N GLU A 178 -0.97 -0.93 17.93
CA GLU A 178 -2.27 -1.60 17.94
C GLU A 178 -2.44 -2.52 19.17
N LEU A 179 -1.37 -3.21 19.59
CA LEU A 179 -1.43 -4.16 20.71
C LEU A 179 -1.20 -3.51 22.07
N ALA A 180 -0.62 -2.30 22.15
CA ALA A 180 -0.33 -1.64 23.43
C ALA A 180 -1.54 -1.51 24.38
N PRO A 181 -2.76 -1.17 23.92
CA PRO A 181 -3.95 -1.16 24.78
C PRO A 181 -4.27 -2.51 25.44
N SER A 182 -3.91 -3.62 24.77
CA SER A 182 -4.07 -4.99 25.28
C SER A 182 -2.89 -5.46 26.15
N GLY A 183 -1.88 -4.60 26.33
CA GLY A 183 -0.67 -4.84 27.12
C GLY A 183 0.48 -5.44 26.31
N LEU A 184 1.67 -4.88 26.43
CA LEU A 184 2.89 -5.41 25.81
C LEU A 184 3.68 -6.30 26.77
N ASP A 185 4.38 -7.28 26.24
CA ASP A 185 5.33 -8.08 27.01
C ASP A 185 6.67 -7.32 27.21
N PRO A 186 7.49 -7.67 28.20
CA PRO A 186 8.74 -6.93 28.48
C PRO A 186 9.70 -6.83 27.30
N HIS A 187 9.82 -7.87 26.47
CA HIS A 187 10.67 -7.84 25.28
C HIS A 187 10.05 -6.98 24.17
N HIS A 188 8.72 -6.92 24.04
CA HIS A 188 8.03 -5.98 23.15
C HIS A 188 8.33 -4.52 23.51
N VAL A 189 8.35 -4.18 24.79
CA VAL A 189 8.74 -2.84 25.26
C VAL A 189 10.20 -2.55 24.94
N THR A 190 11.10 -3.50 25.20
CA THR A 190 12.53 -3.37 24.84
C THR A 190 12.70 -3.12 23.34
N TYR A 191 11.95 -3.86 22.52
CA TYR A 191 11.98 -3.73 21.07
C TYR A 191 11.40 -2.39 20.59
N ALA A 192 10.30 -1.93 21.19
CA ALA A 192 9.73 -0.60 20.90
C ALA A 192 10.74 0.53 21.14
N ARG A 193 11.51 0.46 22.24
CA ARG A 193 12.58 1.43 22.53
C ARG A 193 13.71 1.37 21.50
N ALA A 194 14.11 0.17 21.10
CA ALA A 194 15.13 -0.02 20.07
C ALA A 194 14.67 0.55 18.71
N LEU A 195 13.41 0.32 18.32
CA LEU A 195 12.81 0.92 17.14
C LEU A 195 12.72 2.45 17.23
N ALA A 196 12.33 2.99 18.39
CA ALA A 196 12.30 4.44 18.64
C ALA A 196 13.67 5.07 18.40
N ALA A 197 14.73 4.47 18.95
CA ALA A 197 16.10 4.92 18.73
C ALA A 197 16.50 4.81 17.25
N ARG A 198 16.15 3.70 16.58
CA ARG A 198 16.46 3.46 15.17
C ARG A 198 15.81 4.51 14.25
N PHE A 199 14.50 4.72 14.37
CA PHE A 199 13.80 5.73 13.57
C PHE A 199 14.27 7.14 13.92
N GLY A 200 14.49 7.44 15.21
CA GLY A 200 15.01 8.72 15.65
C GLY A 200 16.38 9.05 15.04
N MET A 201 17.27 8.06 14.93
CA MET A 201 18.56 8.20 14.26
C MET A 201 18.39 8.48 12.76
N LEU A 202 17.48 7.76 12.08
CA LEU A 202 17.23 7.94 10.64
C LEU A 202 16.64 9.32 10.32
N VAL A 203 15.62 9.74 11.07
CA VAL A 203 15.03 11.10 10.97
C VAL A 203 16.09 12.16 11.26
N ARG A 204 16.91 11.97 12.31
CA ARG A 204 18.00 12.91 12.63
C ARG A 204 19.05 12.96 11.53
N SER A 205 19.46 11.82 10.97
CA SER A 205 20.44 11.81 9.88
C SER A 205 19.92 12.57 8.67
N GLU A 206 18.66 12.35 8.30
CA GLU A 206 18.01 13.04 7.18
C GLU A 206 17.90 14.54 7.42
N SER A 207 17.62 14.96 8.66
CA SER A 207 17.51 16.38 9.02
C SER A 207 18.84 17.15 8.96
N GLN A 208 19.97 16.48 8.78
CA GLN A 208 21.31 17.11 8.77
C GLN A 208 21.96 17.11 7.40
N LYS A 209 21.32 16.55 6.36
CA LYS A 209 21.90 16.43 5.03
C LYS A 209 22.23 17.78 4.35
N ASP A 210 21.72 18.88 4.91
CA ASP A 210 21.91 20.24 4.37
C ASP A 210 22.81 21.13 5.25
N GLY A 211 23.27 20.63 6.41
CA GLY A 211 23.88 21.45 7.46
C GLY A 211 25.40 21.37 7.61
N TRP A 212 26.09 20.39 7.01
CA TRP A 212 27.54 20.22 7.16
C TRP A 212 28.13 19.29 6.08
N PRO A 213 29.37 19.51 5.58
CA PRO A 213 30.01 18.59 4.65
C PRO A 213 30.44 17.32 5.40
N VAL A 214 29.56 16.33 5.47
CA VAL A 214 29.96 14.97 5.88
C VAL A 214 30.28 14.20 4.59
N PRO A 215 31.52 13.71 4.39
CA PRO A 215 31.93 13.04 3.16
C PRO A 215 31.28 11.66 2.92
N PHE A 216 30.38 11.21 3.81
CA PHE A 216 29.78 9.87 3.81
C PHE A 216 28.25 9.88 4.00
N VAL A 217 27.54 10.92 3.54
CA VAL A 217 26.07 10.95 3.63
C VAL A 217 25.49 10.11 2.49
N ASP A 218 24.78 9.03 2.83
CA ASP A 218 23.86 8.32 1.93
C ASP A 218 22.93 9.34 1.25
N PRO A 219 22.71 9.29 -0.08
CA PRO A 219 21.78 10.18 -0.78
C PRO A 219 20.51 10.51 0.02
N ARG A 220 19.99 11.73 -0.12
CA ARG A 220 18.72 12.14 0.52
C ARG A 220 17.66 11.06 0.33
N ALA A 221 16.93 10.74 1.41
CA ALA A 221 15.88 9.75 1.32
C ALA A 221 14.79 10.22 0.34
N ARG A 222 14.22 9.29 -0.41
CA ARG A 222 12.96 9.55 -1.11
C ARG A 222 11.86 9.81 -0.09
N ALA A 223 10.78 10.45 -0.53
CA ALA A 223 9.64 10.75 0.34
C ALA A 223 9.04 9.47 0.95
N ALA A 224 9.05 8.34 0.20
CA ALA A 224 8.68 7.04 0.74
C ALA A 224 9.52 6.63 1.96
N GLY A 225 10.85 6.81 1.89
CA GLY A 225 11.77 6.40 2.96
C GLY A 225 11.57 7.19 4.24
N ILE A 226 11.56 8.53 4.15
CA ILE A 226 11.29 9.38 5.33
C ILE A 226 9.85 9.20 5.83
N GLY A 227 8.88 9.02 4.93
CA GLY A 227 7.48 8.73 5.27
C GLY A 227 7.34 7.49 6.14
N VAL A 228 7.96 6.37 5.73
CA VAL A 228 8.01 5.12 6.49
C VAL A 228 8.59 5.32 7.90
N TRP A 229 9.63 6.14 8.05
CA TRP A 229 10.21 6.39 9.37
C TRP A 229 9.28 7.21 10.25
N VAL A 230 8.63 8.23 9.69
CA VAL A 230 7.68 9.10 10.40
C VAL A 230 6.43 8.33 10.81
N GLU A 231 5.94 7.44 9.94
CA GLU A 231 4.90 6.47 10.26
C GLU A 231 5.25 5.60 11.47
N GLY A 232 6.46 5.02 11.46
CA GLY A 232 6.96 4.21 12.57
C GLY A 232 7.07 5.01 13.88
N VAL A 233 7.59 6.25 13.82
CA VAL A 233 7.63 7.14 14.99
C VAL A 233 6.23 7.44 15.52
N GLY A 234 5.28 7.78 14.64
CA GLY A 234 3.90 8.07 15.04
C GLY A 234 3.19 6.87 15.66
N ALA A 235 3.49 5.67 15.19
CA ALA A 235 3.01 4.44 15.81
C ALA A 235 3.58 4.21 17.22
N LEU A 236 4.86 4.53 17.42
CA LEU A 236 5.52 4.43 18.73
C LEU A 236 5.04 5.51 19.70
N VAL A 237 4.66 6.70 19.23
CA VAL A 237 3.96 7.70 20.05
C VAL A 237 2.67 7.10 20.60
N ARG A 238 1.83 6.50 19.74
CA ARG A 238 0.59 5.83 20.17
C ARG A 238 0.86 4.68 21.14
N ALA A 239 1.90 3.88 20.93
CA ALA A 239 2.29 2.85 21.88
C ALA A 239 2.69 3.44 23.24
N ALA A 240 3.46 4.54 23.24
CA ALA A 240 3.89 5.24 24.44
C ALA A 240 2.75 5.94 25.19
N GLU A 241 1.67 6.32 24.50
CA GLU A 241 0.42 6.80 25.11
C GLU A 241 -0.28 5.75 25.96
N GLN A 242 -0.22 4.48 25.53
CA GLN A 242 -0.96 3.38 26.12
C GLN A 242 -0.13 2.57 27.12
N ASP A 243 1.20 2.55 26.99
CA ASP A 243 2.11 1.82 27.89
C ASP A 243 3.02 2.76 28.68
N ASN A 244 2.78 2.88 30.00
CA ASN A 244 3.54 3.76 30.89
C ASN A 244 5.04 3.43 30.94
N ARG A 245 5.46 2.22 30.56
CA ARG A 245 6.88 1.85 30.50
C ARG A 245 7.61 2.48 29.32
N LEU A 246 6.90 3.17 28.42
CA LEU A 246 7.44 3.93 27.28
C LEU A 246 7.22 5.44 27.43
N ALA A 247 6.62 5.90 28.53
CA ALA A 247 6.19 7.29 28.69
C ALA A 247 7.36 8.30 28.67
N ASP A 248 8.55 7.89 29.12
CA ASP A 248 9.78 8.69 29.11
C ASP A 248 10.34 8.92 27.70
N ASP A 249 10.03 8.04 26.74
CA ASP A 249 10.45 8.22 25.33
C ASP A 249 9.53 9.18 24.56
N ARG A 250 8.31 9.43 25.07
CA ARG A 250 7.27 10.18 24.35
C ARG A 250 7.71 11.58 23.91
N PRO A 251 8.31 12.43 24.78
CA PRO A 251 8.72 13.78 24.35
C PRO A 251 9.77 13.75 23.22
N ALA A 252 10.66 12.75 23.24
CA ALA A 252 11.65 12.58 22.19
C ALA A 252 10.99 12.10 20.88
N LEU A 253 10.05 11.15 20.97
CA LEU A 253 9.28 10.66 19.82
C LEU A 253 8.46 11.77 19.16
N GLU A 254 7.71 12.57 19.93
CA GLU A 254 6.94 13.73 19.44
C GLU A 254 7.86 14.73 18.73
N THR A 255 9.01 15.06 19.33
CA THR A 255 10.01 15.94 18.70
C THR A 255 10.48 15.38 17.35
N ARG A 256 10.71 14.06 17.26
CA ARG A 256 11.12 13.42 16.00
C ARG A 256 9.98 13.35 14.98
N LEU A 257 8.76 13.15 15.44
CA LEU A 257 7.56 13.14 14.62
C LEU A 257 7.37 14.50 13.94
N THR A 258 7.45 15.59 14.72
CA THR A 258 7.42 16.97 14.22
C THR A 258 8.55 17.26 13.25
N CYS A 259 9.79 16.86 13.60
CA CYS A 259 10.95 17.06 12.73
C CYS A 259 10.80 16.34 11.39
N GLY A 260 10.39 15.07 11.40
CA GLY A 260 10.17 14.29 10.19
C GLY A 260 9.00 14.80 9.37
N GLY A 261 7.88 15.17 10.01
CA GLY A 261 6.73 15.79 9.36
C GLY A 261 7.11 17.10 8.66
N ALA A 262 7.89 17.97 9.31
CA ALA A 262 8.39 19.21 8.70
C ALA A 262 9.30 18.95 7.49
N ILE A 263 10.15 17.91 7.54
CA ILE A 263 10.97 17.49 6.38
C ILE A 263 10.08 17.04 5.23
N ILE A 264 9.02 16.27 5.50
CA ILE A 264 8.11 15.79 4.45
C ILE A 264 7.33 16.97 3.85
N ALA A 265 6.76 17.84 4.68
CA ALA A 265 6.02 19.03 4.24
C ALA A 265 6.90 19.95 3.38
N GLY A 266 8.13 20.23 3.84
CA GLY A 266 9.09 21.07 3.12
C GLY A 266 9.61 20.46 1.80
N ARG A 267 9.26 19.21 1.48
CA ARG A 267 9.61 18.54 0.21
C ARG A 267 8.43 18.45 -0.76
N GLN A 268 7.24 18.93 -0.38
CA GLN A 268 6.12 19.05 -1.31
C GLN A 268 6.46 20.07 -2.39
N GLN A 269 6.09 19.78 -3.63
CA GLN A 269 6.14 20.79 -4.69
C GLN A 269 5.09 21.85 -4.40
N ASP A 270 5.49 23.12 -4.40
CA ASP A 270 4.55 24.22 -4.24
C ASP A 270 3.86 24.58 -5.57
N GLY A 271 2.90 25.51 -5.54
CA GLY A 271 2.20 25.94 -6.75
C GLY A 271 3.11 26.59 -7.79
N SER A 272 4.26 27.13 -7.39
CA SER A 272 5.23 27.73 -8.31
C SER A 272 6.05 26.66 -9.04
N ASP A 273 6.49 25.62 -8.32
CA ASP A 273 7.14 24.45 -8.90
C ASP A 273 6.20 23.73 -9.87
N ALA A 274 4.94 23.52 -9.45
CA ALA A 274 3.93 22.82 -10.21
C ALA A 274 3.53 23.54 -11.52
N ALA A 275 3.59 24.87 -11.55
CA ALA A 275 3.20 25.66 -12.72
C ALA A 275 4.07 25.38 -13.97
N ALA A 276 5.29 24.86 -13.79
CA ALA A 276 6.18 24.47 -14.88
C ALA A 276 5.78 23.15 -15.56
N TRP A 277 4.86 22.39 -14.96
CA TRP A 277 4.47 21.06 -15.43
C TRP A 277 3.22 21.08 -16.31
N ALA A 278 3.07 20.07 -17.18
CA ALA A 278 1.92 19.94 -18.07
C ALA A 278 0.58 19.73 -17.33
N ALA A 279 0.63 19.22 -16.10
CA ALA A 279 -0.54 18.99 -15.24
C ALA A 279 -0.28 19.47 -13.80
N PRO A 280 -0.28 20.80 -13.55
CA PRO A 280 0.10 21.38 -12.25
C PRO A 280 -0.70 20.83 -11.06
N GLY A 281 -2.00 20.58 -11.25
CA GLY A 281 -2.87 20.05 -10.18
C GLY A 281 -2.56 18.61 -9.74
N LEU A 282 -1.70 17.88 -10.47
CA LEU A 282 -1.19 16.57 -10.04
C LEU A 282 0.20 16.68 -9.38
N VAL A 283 0.83 17.85 -9.44
CA VAL A 283 2.20 18.10 -8.97
C VAL A 283 2.18 18.89 -7.67
N GLU A 284 1.32 19.89 -7.55
CA GLU A 284 1.18 20.67 -6.32
C GLU A 284 0.84 19.77 -5.13
N GLY A 285 1.63 19.86 -4.07
CA GLY A 285 1.49 19.03 -2.87
C GLY A 285 2.07 17.61 -2.99
N ALA A 286 2.55 17.19 -4.16
CA ALA A 286 3.15 15.88 -4.37
C ALA A 286 4.67 15.89 -4.15
N TRP A 287 5.24 14.71 -3.91
CA TRP A 287 6.68 14.53 -3.73
C TRP A 287 7.37 13.93 -4.95
N PHE A 288 8.49 14.51 -5.35
CA PHE A 288 9.29 14.04 -6.47
C PHE A 288 10.76 13.90 -6.08
N ARG A 289 11.46 13.02 -6.78
CA ARG A 289 12.93 12.98 -6.78
C ARG A 289 13.40 12.76 -8.19
N ASP A 290 14.25 13.67 -8.67
CA ASP A 290 14.76 13.69 -10.04
C ASP A 290 13.61 13.66 -11.06
N ASP A 291 12.59 14.51 -10.84
CA ASP A 291 11.35 14.60 -11.63
C ASP A 291 10.51 13.31 -11.72
N VAL A 292 10.80 12.32 -10.87
CA VAL A 292 10.08 11.03 -10.82
C VAL A 292 9.44 10.82 -9.46
N THR A 293 8.18 10.38 -9.49
CA THR A 293 7.44 9.96 -8.29
C THR A 293 6.92 8.53 -8.40
N ARG A 294 6.77 7.88 -7.25
CA ARG A 294 6.19 6.53 -7.09
C ARG A 294 4.96 6.63 -6.19
N MET A 295 4.07 5.65 -6.28
CA MET A 295 2.92 5.56 -5.38
C MET A 295 3.34 5.60 -3.91
N ASP A 296 4.39 4.85 -3.55
CA ASP A 296 4.94 4.81 -2.19
C ASP A 296 5.45 6.18 -1.71
N ASP A 297 5.97 7.02 -2.62
CA ASP A 297 6.41 8.37 -2.25
C ASP A 297 5.23 9.23 -1.80
N GLN A 298 4.07 9.06 -2.44
CA GLN A 298 2.87 9.81 -2.07
C GLN A 298 2.21 9.22 -0.83
N GLN A 299 2.07 7.89 -0.78
CA GLN A 299 1.32 7.20 0.27
C GLN A 299 2.00 7.35 1.64
N HIS A 300 3.28 6.99 1.74
CA HIS A 300 3.98 7.04 3.03
C HIS A 300 4.26 8.46 3.49
N ALA A 301 4.53 9.40 2.56
CA ALA A 301 4.71 10.79 2.92
C ALA A 301 3.42 11.41 3.46
N LEU A 302 2.29 11.20 2.78
CA LEU A 302 0.99 11.68 3.23
C LEU A 302 0.60 11.06 4.58
N SER A 303 0.75 9.74 4.71
CA SER A 303 0.47 9.01 5.95
C SER A 303 1.37 9.48 7.11
N GLY A 304 2.67 9.68 6.85
CA GLY A 304 3.59 10.28 7.82
C GLY A 304 3.21 11.71 8.22
N LEU A 305 2.77 12.55 7.28
CA LEU A 305 2.25 13.90 7.60
C LEU A 305 0.99 13.85 8.45
N LEU A 306 0.06 12.95 8.14
CA LEU A 306 -1.15 12.77 8.94
C LEU A 306 -0.82 12.33 10.36
N ALA A 307 0.18 11.45 10.53
CA ALA A 307 0.67 11.07 11.84
C ALA A 307 1.26 12.26 12.61
N ALA A 308 1.98 13.15 11.92
CA ALA A 308 2.58 14.35 12.52
C ALA A 308 1.62 15.54 12.68
N ALA A 309 0.45 15.53 12.03
CA ALA A 309 -0.46 16.67 11.99
C ALA A 309 -0.96 17.10 13.37
N GLY A 310 -1.11 16.16 14.31
CA GLY A 310 -1.47 16.48 15.70
C GLY A 310 -0.40 17.30 16.43
N GLU A 311 0.87 17.11 16.07
CA GLU A 311 2.04 17.73 16.72
C GLU A 311 2.52 19.01 16.01
N LEU A 312 2.22 19.16 14.72
CA LEU A 312 2.66 20.31 13.91
C LEU A 312 1.90 21.62 14.23
N GLY A 313 0.81 21.56 15.01
CA GLY A 313 -0.08 22.69 15.27
C GLY A 313 -0.80 23.19 14.00
N PRO A 314 -1.73 24.16 14.10
CA PRO A 314 -2.28 24.79 12.91
C PRO A 314 -1.15 25.49 12.16
N VAL A 315 -0.89 25.05 10.92
CA VAL A 315 -0.03 25.78 9.99
C VAL A 315 -0.65 27.16 9.82
N GLY A 316 0.10 28.19 10.22
CA GLY A 316 -0.38 29.57 10.26
C GLY A 316 -1.01 30.00 8.93
N SER A 317 -2.15 30.68 9.07
CA SER A 317 -2.90 31.39 8.03
C SER A 317 -2.06 32.39 7.24
#